data_AF-A0A968PGQ1-F1
#
_entry.id   AF-A0A968PGQ1-F1
#
_cell.length_a   1.000
_cell.length_b   1.000
_cell.length_c   1.000
_cell.angle_alpha   90.00
_cell.angle_beta   90.00
_cell.angle_gamma   90.00
#
_symmetry.space_group_name_H-M   'P 1'
#
loop_
_entity.id
_entity.type
_entity.pdbx_description
1 polymer ?
#
loop_
_entity_poly.entity_id
_entity_poly.type
_entity_poly.pdbx_seq_one_letter_code
_entity_poly.pdbx_strand_id
1 'polypeptide(L)'
;MQVEQARASLAQARATYEQLIAGATSEEIERAEAQLVQAQAQFQQTQGSITSEDVAAARAQLTEAQARLQVLEAGTEQTDIDTARASLARARTNLQAQRDALAASKVQAQSQMEQAANVLRSRQTEYSNIYWDNREIERQNGGGFDSLAQSLRDREEEALRVVENAEADLDQARVAYEQAQQAEITGIQIAEAEVVQAQASLDALLEPADPDDIAAARAQVAQAQANLTRLVGQERAGSLAAASAAIASAQANLDQLTAAPRDVDLAGALAQIRQAEVTLEQTEIDVLKATLRAPIAGTLAEINLKIAEAPDATLPDMVLADLSSFDVDVTVDEIDVAQLAIGQPVQLTLDALPELPLEGEVEMISPLSSELSA
;
A
#
# COMPACT_ATOMS: atom_id res chain seq x y z
N MET A 1 63.17 4.13 28.00
CA MET A 1 62.26 3.95 26.84
C MET A 1 61.33 2.76 27.00
N GLN A 2 61.80 1.58 27.45
CA GLN A 2 60.94 0.39 27.57
C GLN A 2 59.79 0.53 28.60
N VAL A 3 60.05 1.14 29.77
CA VAL A 3 58.99 1.39 30.77
C VAL A 3 57.89 2.31 30.23
N GLU A 4 58.26 3.37 29.51
CA GLU A 4 57.28 4.28 28.89
C GLU A 4 56.42 3.57 27.83
N GLN A 5 57.00 2.62 27.08
CA GLN A 5 56.26 1.80 26.13
C GLN A 5 55.26 0.86 26.85
N ALA A 6 55.67 0.24 27.96
CA ALA A 6 54.78 -0.61 28.77
C ALA A 6 53.67 0.19 29.49
N ARG A 7 53.95 1.44 29.89
CA ARG A 7 52.93 2.36 30.42
C ARG A 7 51.94 2.77 29.35
N ALA A 8 52.41 3.05 28.14
CA ALA A 8 51.54 3.38 27.01
C ALA A 8 50.62 2.20 26.64
N SER A 9 51.12 0.96 26.67
CA SER A 9 50.28 -0.22 26.41
C SER A 9 49.23 -0.45 27.50
N LEU A 10 49.57 -0.24 28.78
CA LEU A 10 48.62 -0.28 29.88
C LEU A 10 47.54 0.81 29.74
N ALA A 11 47.94 2.04 29.42
CA ALA A 11 47.01 3.14 29.18
C ALA A 11 46.06 2.84 28.02
N GLN A 12 46.56 2.24 26.93
CA GLN A 12 45.75 1.80 25.81
C GLN A 12 44.76 0.70 26.20
N ALA A 13 45.18 -0.31 26.99
CA ALA A 13 44.29 -1.37 27.46
C ALA A 13 43.17 -0.83 28.37
N ARG A 14 43.49 0.13 29.26
CA ARG A 14 42.50 0.81 30.10
C ARG A 14 41.53 1.65 29.28
N ALA A 15 42.02 2.40 28.30
CA ALA A 15 41.17 3.17 27.38
C ALA A 15 40.19 2.28 26.61
N THR A 16 40.63 1.11 26.12
CA THR A 16 39.75 0.13 25.46
C THR A 16 38.63 -0.36 26.39
N TYR A 17 38.95 -0.65 27.65
CA TYR A 17 37.96 -1.06 28.66
C TYR A 17 36.96 0.06 28.99
N GLU A 18 37.45 1.29 29.14
CA GLU A 18 36.61 2.47 29.38
C GLU A 18 35.68 2.75 28.19
N GLN A 19 36.17 2.62 26.96
CA GLN A 19 35.33 2.72 25.75
C GLN A 19 34.25 1.65 25.69
N LEU A 20 34.59 0.41 26.06
CA LEU A 20 33.61 -0.68 26.17
C LEU A 20 32.51 -0.32 27.17
N ILE A 21 32.84 0.17 28.36
CA ILE A 21 31.84 0.54 29.37
C ILE A 21 31.02 1.76 28.98
N ALA A 22 31.66 2.76 28.39
CA ALA A 22 30.99 4.00 27.98
C ALA A 22 29.90 3.73 26.92
N GLY A 23 30.06 2.67 26.11
CA GLY A 23 29.09 2.28 25.11
C GLY A 23 28.94 3.32 24.00
N ALA A 24 27.77 3.37 23.37
CA ALA A 24 27.45 4.38 22.37
C ALA A 24 27.39 5.79 23.00
N THR A 25 27.85 6.78 22.25
CA THR A 25 27.78 8.18 22.67
C THR A 25 26.34 8.69 22.69
N SER A 26 26.06 9.73 23.49
CA SER A 26 24.73 10.36 23.53
C SER A 26 24.29 10.86 22.14
N GLU A 27 25.22 11.35 21.33
CA GLU A 27 24.92 11.81 19.97
C GLU A 27 24.51 10.65 19.03
N GLU A 28 25.11 9.46 19.19
CA GLU A 28 24.72 8.27 18.43
C GLU A 28 23.33 7.76 18.84
N ILE A 29 23.03 7.77 20.14
CA ILE A 29 21.73 7.39 20.68
C ILE A 29 20.65 8.37 20.19
N GLU A 30 20.88 9.68 20.30
CA GLU A 30 19.94 10.71 19.81
C GLU A 30 19.67 10.57 18.30
N ARG A 31 20.71 10.25 17.50
CA ARG A 31 20.53 9.99 16.07
C ARG A 31 19.68 8.74 15.81
N ALA A 32 19.87 7.67 16.57
CA ALA A 32 19.08 6.45 16.44
C ALA A 32 17.62 6.65 16.90
N GLU A 33 17.40 7.39 17.99
CA GLU A 33 16.06 7.79 18.45
C GLU A 33 15.37 8.66 17.40
N ALA A 34 16.06 9.64 16.81
CA ALA A 34 15.52 10.46 15.74
C ALA A 34 15.11 9.63 14.51
N GLN A 35 15.92 8.61 14.14
CA GLN A 35 15.58 7.68 13.06
C GLN A 35 14.34 6.84 13.40
N LEU A 36 14.20 6.38 14.64
CA LEU A 36 13.01 5.64 15.10
C LEU A 36 11.76 6.52 15.02
N VAL A 37 11.83 7.76 15.50
CA VAL A 37 10.73 8.73 15.42
C VAL A 37 10.35 9.00 13.96
N GLN A 38 11.33 9.17 13.08
CA GLN A 38 11.08 9.35 11.65
C GLN A 38 10.37 8.14 11.04
N ALA A 39 10.81 6.92 11.34
CA ALA A 39 10.18 5.69 10.86
C ALA A 39 8.74 5.53 11.38
N GLN A 40 8.49 5.86 12.65
CA GLN A 40 7.16 5.86 13.24
C GLN A 40 6.23 6.89 12.58
N ALA A 41 6.71 8.11 12.33
CA ALA A 41 5.95 9.14 11.65
C ALA A 41 5.58 8.70 10.22
N GLN A 42 6.51 8.08 9.49
CA GLN A 42 6.24 7.58 8.14
C GLN A 42 5.25 6.41 8.12
N PHE A 43 5.28 5.53 9.12
CA PHE A 43 4.26 4.50 9.31
C PHE A 43 2.88 5.10 9.58
N GLN A 44 2.79 6.09 10.48
CA GLN A 44 1.51 6.76 10.78
C GLN A 44 0.96 7.52 9.56
N GLN A 45 1.80 8.23 8.82
CA GLN A 45 1.41 8.89 7.58
C GLN A 45 0.91 7.88 6.55
N THR A 46 1.61 6.75 6.42
CA THR A 46 1.17 5.67 5.55
C THR A 46 -0.18 5.19 6.05
N GLN A 47 -0.32 4.73 7.29
CA GLN A 47 -1.56 4.20 7.87
C GLN A 47 -2.75 5.16 7.74
N GLY A 48 -2.58 6.44 8.06
CA GLY A 48 -3.64 7.46 8.04
C GLY A 48 -4.01 8.00 6.66
N SER A 49 -3.23 7.71 5.61
CA SER A 49 -3.52 8.22 4.26
C SER A 49 -4.75 7.59 3.58
N ILE A 50 -5.30 6.51 4.15
CA ILE A 50 -6.51 5.85 3.66
C ILE A 50 -7.39 5.56 4.87
N THR A 51 -8.59 6.12 4.87
CA THR A 51 -9.58 5.95 5.93
C THR A 51 -10.52 4.78 5.62
N SER A 52 -11.24 4.30 6.64
CA SER A 52 -12.33 3.34 6.47
C SER A 52 -13.42 3.86 5.54
N GLU A 53 -13.65 5.17 5.58
CA GLU A 53 -14.61 5.93 4.78
C GLU A 53 -14.21 5.91 3.30
N ASP A 54 -12.91 6.07 2.99
CA ASP A 54 -12.41 5.99 1.61
C ASP A 54 -12.64 4.59 1.01
N VAL A 55 -12.39 3.55 1.80
CA VAL A 55 -12.63 2.15 1.37
C VAL A 55 -14.13 1.89 1.21
N ALA A 56 -14.96 2.40 2.12
CA ALA A 56 -16.41 2.28 2.02
C ALA A 56 -16.95 2.99 0.78
N ALA A 57 -16.48 4.20 0.47
CA ALA A 57 -16.83 4.96 -0.71
C ALA A 57 -16.41 4.23 -2.00
N ALA A 58 -15.20 3.68 -2.06
CA ALA A 58 -14.74 2.89 -3.21
C ALA A 58 -15.55 1.61 -3.42
N ARG A 59 -15.97 0.93 -2.35
CA ARG A 59 -16.88 -0.22 -2.43
C ARG A 59 -18.25 0.17 -2.93
N ALA A 60 -18.82 1.27 -2.43
CA ALA A 60 -20.10 1.79 -2.89
C ALA A 60 -20.07 2.12 -4.39
N GLN A 61 -19.00 2.77 -4.87
CA GLN A 61 -18.80 3.04 -6.30
C GLN A 61 -18.73 1.77 -7.14
N LEU A 62 -18.05 0.73 -6.67
CA LEU A 62 -18.01 -0.56 -7.37
C LEU A 62 -19.39 -1.21 -7.44
N THR A 63 -20.13 -1.21 -6.32
CA THR A 63 -21.50 -1.75 -6.28
C THR A 63 -22.43 -1.00 -7.21
N GLU A 64 -22.37 0.33 -7.25
CA GLU A 64 -23.17 1.17 -8.16
C GLU A 64 -22.83 0.88 -9.63
N ALA A 65 -21.54 0.81 -9.98
CA ALA A 65 -21.09 0.50 -11.34
C ALA A 65 -21.54 -0.91 -11.78
N GLN A 66 -21.49 -1.89 -10.87
CA GLN A 66 -21.97 -3.24 -11.14
C GLN A 66 -23.49 -3.28 -11.32
N ALA A 67 -24.25 -2.57 -10.48
CA ALA A 67 -25.70 -2.48 -10.61
C ALA A 67 -26.09 -1.84 -11.96
N ARG A 68 -25.38 -0.78 -12.38
CA ARG A 68 -25.61 -0.14 -13.68
C ARG A 68 -25.32 -1.09 -14.85
N LEU A 69 -24.21 -1.83 -14.79
CA LEU A 69 -23.90 -2.85 -15.80
C LEU A 69 -24.97 -3.94 -15.84
N GLN A 70 -25.43 -4.40 -14.67
CA GLN A 70 -26.46 -5.43 -14.58
C GLN A 70 -27.78 -4.98 -15.20
N VAL A 71 -28.20 -3.73 -14.98
CA VAL A 71 -29.40 -3.17 -15.62
C VAL A 71 -29.25 -3.14 -17.14
N LEU A 72 -28.08 -2.75 -17.65
CA LEU A 72 -27.82 -2.72 -19.10
C LEU A 72 -27.75 -4.13 -19.72
N GLU A 73 -27.17 -5.11 -19.00
CA GLU A 73 -27.03 -6.50 -19.49
C GLU A 73 -28.33 -7.30 -19.36
N ALA A 74 -29.15 -7.03 -18.34
CA ALA A 74 -30.47 -7.66 -18.18
C ALA A 74 -31.46 -7.23 -19.28
N GLY A 75 -31.19 -6.10 -19.94
CA GLY A 75 -32.10 -5.50 -20.92
C GLY A 75 -33.38 -4.97 -20.26
N THR A 76 -34.36 -4.61 -21.08
CA THR A 76 -35.68 -4.17 -20.60
C THR A 76 -36.36 -5.28 -19.78
N GLU A 77 -36.98 -4.92 -18.65
CA GLU A 77 -37.69 -5.88 -17.81
C GLU A 77 -38.76 -6.67 -18.58
N GLN A 78 -38.88 -7.97 -18.30
CA GLN A 78 -39.85 -8.85 -18.95
C GLN A 78 -41.30 -8.37 -18.77
N THR A 79 -41.59 -7.71 -17.65
CA THR A 79 -42.86 -7.06 -17.31
C THR A 79 -43.23 -5.93 -18.28
N ASP A 80 -42.25 -5.12 -18.69
CA ASP A 80 -42.45 -4.02 -19.64
C ASP A 80 -42.70 -4.57 -21.05
N ILE A 81 -41.94 -5.60 -21.44
CA ILE A 81 -42.13 -6.31 -22.72
C ILE A 81 -43.54 -6.92 -22.80
N ASP A 82 -44.00 -7.57 -21.72
CA ASP A 82 -45.33 -8.19 -21.69
C ASP A 82 -46.44 -7.12 -21.71
N THR A 83 -46.23 -5.97 -21.06
CA THR A 83 -47.14 -4.82 -21.12
C THR A 83 -47.22 -4.23 -22.54
N ALA A 84 -46.10 -4.11 -23.24
CA ALA A 84 -46.05 -3.66 -24.63
C ALA A 84 -46.73 -4.67 -25.58
N ARG A 85 -46.48 -5.98 -25.40
CA ARG A 85 -47.19 -7.05 -26.15
C ARG A 85 -48.70 -6.99 -25.95
N ALA A 86 -49.16 -6.80 -24.71
CA ALA A 86 -50.58 -6.66 -24.41
C ALA A 86 -51.19 -5.40 -25.04
N SER A 87 -50.42 -4.31 -25.16
CA SER A 87 -50.84 -3.08 -25.83
C SER A 87 -50.97 -3.25 -27.34
N LEU A 88 -50.00 -3.93 -27.98
CA LEU A 88 -50.07 -4.30 -29.39
C LEU A 88 -51.25 -5.24 -29.69
N ALA A 89 -51.49 -6.23 -28.82
CA ALA A 89 -52.64 -7.11 -28.94
C ALA A 89 -53.97 -6.32 -28.91
N ARG A 90 -54.11 -5.39 -27.94
CA ARG A 90 -55.28 -4.51 -27.84
C ARG A 90 -55.46 -3.63 -29.09
N ALA A 91 -54.39 -3.03 -29.61
CA ALA A 91 -54.45 -2.21 -30.83
C ALA A 91 -54.90 -3.03 -32.05
N ARG A 92 -54.40 -4.27 -32.20
CA ARG A 92 -54.82 -5.18 -33.28
C ARG A 92 -56.29 -5.57 -33.16
N THR A 93 -56.76 -5.85 -31.95
CA THR A 93 -58.19 -6.12 -31.70
C THR A 93 -59.06 -4.90 -32.00
N ASN A 94 -58.61 -3.68 -31.63
CA ASN A 94 -59.31 -2.44 -31.94
C ASN A 94 -59.43 -2.22 -33.45
N LEU A 95 -58.33 -2.41 -34.20
CA LEU A 95 -58.34 -2.32 -35.67
C LEU A 95 -59.32 -3.30 -36.31
N GLN A 96 -59.35 -4.55 -35.83
CA GLN A 96 -60.29 -5.53 -36.35
C GLN A 96 -61.74 -5.12 -36.06
N ALA A 97 -62.04 -4.70 -34.82
CA ALA A 97 -63.37 -4.25 -34.45
C ALA A 97 -63.82 -3.00 -35.24
N GLN A 98 -62.92 -2.05 -35.50
CA GLN A 98 -63.22 -0.89 -36.35
C GLN A 98 -63.48 -1.29 -37.79
N ARG A 99 -62.68 -2.18 -38.39
CA ARG A 99 -62.91 -2.69 -39.74
C ARG A 99 -64.29 -3.31 -39.86
N ASP A 100 -64.66 -4.17 -38.91
CA ASP A 100 -65.94 -4.86 -38.92
C ASP A 100 -67.12 -3.87 -38.76
N ALA A 101 -67.01 -2.91 -37.83
CA ALA A 101 -68.05 -1.92 -37.57
C ALA A 101 -68.24 -0.92 -38.74
N LEU A 102 -67.14 -0.41 -39.31
CA LEU A 102 -67.17 0.56 -40.40
C LEU A 102 -67.63 -0.10 -41.71
N ALA A 103 -67.20 -1.33 -41.98
CA ALA A 103 -67.71 -2.12 -43.11
C ALA A 103 -69.22 -2.36 -43.00
N ALA A 104 -69.71 -2.73 -41.80
CA ALA A 104 -71.14 -2.90 -41.56
C ALA A 104 -71.94 -1.60 -41.77
N SER A 105 -71.42 -0.47 -41.27
CA SER A 105 -72.04 0.85 -41.44
C SER A 105 -72.15 1.25 -42.91
N LYS A 106 -71.09 1.04 -43.69
CA LYS A 106 -71.07 1.28 -45.14
C LYS A 106 -72.06 0.41 -45.89
N VAL A 107 -72.12 -0.89 -45.58
CA VAL A 107 -73.10 -1.81 -46.19
C VAL A 107 -74.54 -1.38 -45.87
N GLN A 108 -74.80 -0.94 -44.65
CA GLN A 108 -76.13 -0.43 -44.26
C GLN A 108 -76.50 0.84 -45.05
N ALA A 109 -75.58 1.81 -45.14
CA ALA A 109 -75.81 3.04 -45.89
C ALA A 109 -76.00 2.77 -47.40
N GLN A 110 -75.23 1.83 -47.96
CA GLN A 110 -75.41 1.39 -49.34
C GLN A 110 -76.81 0.80 -49.55
N SER A 111 -77.26 -0.07 -48.66
CA SER A 111 -78.59 -0.68 -48.75
C SER A 111 -79.71 0.38 -48.68
N GLN A 112 -79.58 1.37 -47.81
CA GLN A 112 -80.55 2.48 -47.71
C GLN A 112 -80.58 3.33 -48.99
N MET A 113 -79.41 3.62 -49.58
CA MET A 113 -79.33 4.32 -50.86
C MET A 113 -79.99 3.54 -52.00
N GLU A 114 -79.76 2.22 -52.07
CA GLU A 114 -80.41 1.36 -53.06
C GLU A 114 -81.94 1.31 -52.87
N GLN A 115 -82.42 1.25 -51.63
CA GLN A 115 -83.85 1.31 -51.32
C GLN A 115 -84.47 2.65 -51.74
N ALA A 116 -83.85 3.77 -51.39
CA ALA A 116 -84.29 5.11 -51.78
C ALA A 116 -84.33 5.26 -53.31
N ALA A 117 -83.32 4.75 -54.01
CA ALA A 117 -83.27 4.76 -55.47
C ALA A 117 -84.42 3.95 -56.10
N ASN A 118 -84.77 2.81 -55.51
CA ASN A 118 -85.90 1.99 -55.96
C ASN A 118 -87.24 2.68 -55.68
N VAL A 119 -87.40 3.33 -54.51
CA VAL A 119 -88.59 4.12 -54.18
C VAL A 119 -88.75 5.27 -55.17
N LEU A 120 -87.70 6.05 -55.41
CA LEU A 120 -87.71 7.14 -56.38
C LEU A 120 -88.16 6.67 -57.76
N ARG A 121 -87.57 5.57 -58.26
CA ARG A 121 -87.96 4.98 -59.55
C ARG A 121 -89.44 4.61 -59.60
N SER A 122 -89.97 4.06 -58.51
CA SER A 122 -91.39 3.72 -58.40
C SER A 122 -92.28 4.96 -58.39
N ARG A 123 -91.91 6.02 -57.67
CA ARG A 123 -92.67 7.28 -57.61
C ARG A 123 -92.64 8.03 -58.93
N GLN A 124 -91.50 8.06 -59.61
CA GLN A 124 -91.38 8.62 -60.95
C GLN A 124 -92.27 7.89 -61.96
N THR A 125 -92.39 6.56 -61.83
CA THR A 125 -93.30 5.76 -62.68
C THR A 125 -94.76 6.11 -62.40
N GLU A 126 -95.15 6.23 -61.12
CA GLU A 126 -96.51 6.61 -60.71
C GLU A 126 -96.89 8.01 -61.21
N TYR A 127 -96.01 9.00 -61.01
CA TYR A 127 -96.18 10.37 -61.54
C TYR A 127 -96.30 10.37 -63.07
N SER A 128 -95.40 9.66 -63.77
CA SER A 128 -95.43 9.56 -65.23
C SER A 128 -96.79 9.03 -65.73
N ASN A 129 -97.31 7.97 -65.11
CA ASN A 129 -98.63 7.43 -65.48
C ASN A 129 -99.75 8.46 -65.27
N ILE A 130 -99.79 9.14 -64.11
CA ILE A 130 -100.80 10.17 -63.81
C ILE A 130 -100.72 11.34 -64.81
N TYR A 131 -99.51 11.81 -65.10
CA TYR A 131 -99.24 12.87 -66.08
C TYR A 131 -99.79 12.50 -67.47
N TRP A 132 -99.48 11.29 -67.95
CA TRP A 132 -99.94 10.83 -69.26
C TRP A 132 -101.46 10.59 -69.31
N ASP A 133 -102.06 10.07 -68.24
CA ASP A 133 -103.51 9.88 -68.13
C ASP A 133 -104.25 11.23 -68.15
N ASN A 134 -103.78 12.21 -67.37
CA ASN A 134 -104.34 13.57 -67.36
C ASN A 134 -104.24 14.21 -68.75
N ARG A 135 -103.10 14.06 -69.42
CA ARG A 135 -102.88 14.61 -70.76
C ARG A 135 -103.80 14.00 -71.81
N GLU A 136 -104.08 12.71 -71.68
CA GLU A 136 -105.01 11.99 -72.54
C GLU A 136 -106.46 12.45 -72.32
N ILE A 137 -106.86 12.70 -71.06
CA ILE A 137 -108.19 13.26 -70.71
C ILE A 137 -108.36 14.67 -71.30
N GLU A 138 -107.37 15.56 -71.15
CA GLU A 138 -107.37 16.90 -71.74
C GLU A 138 -107.60 16.85 -73.27
N ARG A 139 -106.95 15.88 -73.93
CA ARG A 139 -107.07 15.65 -75.38
C ARG A 139 -108.48 15.20 -75.77
N GLN A 140 -109.10 14.31 -74.99
CA GLN A 140 -110.47 13.83 -75.23
C GLN A 140 -111.51 14.94 -75.00
N ASN A 141 -111.28 15.86 -74.07
CA ASN A 141 -112.18 16.95 -73.71
C ASN A 141 -112.03 18.22 -74.58
N GLY A 142 -111.35 18.13 -75.73
CA GLY A 142 -111.26 19.23 -76.69
C GLY A 142 -110.24 20.34 -76.34
N GLY A 143 -109.33 20.10 -75.38
CA GLY A 143 -108.16 20.94 -75.13
C GLY A 143 -108.42 22.34 -74.54
N GLY A 144 -109.63 22.62 -74.03
CA GLY A 144 -109.94 23.89 -73.36
C GLY A 144 -109.33 24.01 -71.96
N PHE A 145 -109.09 25.24 -71.49
CA PHE A 145 -108.44 25.54 -70.20
C PHE A 145 -109.16 24.93 -68.96
N ASP A 146 -110.47 24.69 -69.05
CA ASP A 146 -111.30 24.05 -68.02
C ASP A 146 -111.53 22.54 -68.24
N SER A 147 -110.78 21.91 -69.16
CA SER A 147 -111.04 20.52 -69.58
C SER A 147 -110.60 19.45 -68.57
N LEU A 148 -109.74 19.79 -67.61
CA LEU A 148 -109.26 18.87 -66.57
C LEU A 148 -109.84 19.25 -65.20
N ALA A 149 -110.44 18.27 -64.51
CA ALA A 149 -111.00 18.47 -63.18
C ALA A 149 -109.91 18.88 -62.18
N GLN A 150 -110.21 19.82 -61.28
CA GLN A 150 -109.25 20.31 -60.28
C GLN A 150 -108.63 19.18 -59.44
N SER A 151 -109.43 18.18 -59.06
CA SER A 151 -108.96 17.02 -58.31
C SER A 151 -107.89 16.19 -59.02
N LEU A 152 -107.84 16.22 -60.36
CA LEU A 152 -106.82 15.52 -61.15
C LEU A 152 -105.52 16.33 -61.22
N ARG A 153 -105.62 17.67 -61.27
CA ARG A 153 -104.46 18.57 -61.16
C ARG A 153 -103.81 18.47 -59.77
N ASP A 154 -104.63 18.53 -58.72
CA ASP A 154 -104.16 18.40 -57.33
C ASP A 154 -103.47 17.04 -57.10
N ARG A 155 -104.00 15.96 -57.71
CA ARG A 155 -103.40 14.62 -57.63
C ARG A 155 -102.06 14.52 -58.34
N GLU A 156 -101.92 15.16 -59.50
CA GLU A 156 -100.65 15.21 -60.23
C GLU A 156 -99.60 16.03 -59.48
N GLU A 157 -99.98 17.20 -58.94
CA GLU A 157 -99.11 18.03 -58.11
C GLU A 157 -98.68 17.29 -56.83
N GLU A 158 -99.60 16.55 -56.20
CA GLU A 158 -99.27 15.68 -55.06
C GLU A 158 -98.27 14.59 -55.45
N ALA A 159 -98.45 13.94 -56.60
CA ALA A 159 -97.53 12.92 -57.10
C ALA A 159 -96.14 13.49 -57.43
N LEU A 160 -96.08 14.71 -57.98
CA LEU A 160 -94.82 15.43 -58.22
C LEU A 160 -94.09 15.71 -56.91
N ARG A 161 -94.78 16.24 -55.91
CA ARG A 161 -94.19 16.50 -54.58
C ARG A 161 -93.69 15.20 -53.92
N VAL A 162 -94.36 14.07 -54.14
CA VAL A 162 -93.89 12.76 -53.66
C VAL A 162 -92.62 12.32 -54.39
N VAL A 163 -92.45 12.63 -55.68
CA VAL A 163 -91.18 12.42 -56.40
C VAL A 163 -90.09 13.31 -55.81
N GLU A 164 -90.33 14.60 -55.65
CA GLU A 164 -89.35 15.55 -55.08
C GLU A 164 -88.87 15.11 -53.68
N ASN A 165 -89.79 14.64 -52.83
CA ASN A 165 -89.43 14.09 -51.52
C ASN A 165 -88.57 12.81 -51.66
N ALA A 166 -88.89 11.91 -52.59
CA ALA A 166 -88.09 10.71 -52.83
C ALA A 166 -86.71 11.01 -53.44
N GLU A 167 -86.57 12.11 -54.22
CA GLU A 167 -85.28 12.62 -54.70
C GLU A 167 -84.44 13.13 -53.53
N ALA A 168 -85.03 13.91 -52.64
CA ALA A 168 -84.37 14.37 -51.42
C ALA A 168 -83.93 13.21 -50.52
N ASP A 169 -84.77 12.19 -50.36
CA ASP A 169 -84.43 10.97 -49.59
C ASP A 169 -83.23 10.22 -50.21
N LEU A 170 -83.17 10.11 -51.54
CA LEU A 170 -82.05 9.49 -52.24
C LEU A 170 -80.76 10.30 -52.07
N ASP A 171 -80.83 11.62 -52.23
CA ASP A 171 -79.65 12.47 -52.06
C ASP A 171 -79.14 12.45 -50.61
N GLN A 172 -80.04 12.42 -49.62
CA GLN A 172 -79.67 12.21 -48.23
C GLN A 172 -78.99 10.84 -48.02
N ALA A 173 -79.52 9.77 -48.63
CA ALA A 173 -78.92 8.44 -48.53
C ALA A 173 -77.55 8.35 -49.22
N ARG A 174 -77.34 9.07 -50.34
CA ARG A 174 -76.04 9.20 -51.00
C ARG A 174 -75.01 9.87 -50.10
N VAL A 175 -75.37 11.00 -49.50
CA VAL A 175 -74.49 11.70 -48.56
C VAL A 175 -74.15 10.81 -47.36
N ALA A 176 -75.11 10.06 -46.84
CA ALA A 176 -74.87 9.11 -45.75
C ALA A 176 -73.89 8.00 -46.15
N TYR A 177 -74.00 7.47 -47.38
CA TYR A 177 -73.06 6.48 -47.92
C TYR A 177 -71.66 7.05 -48.12
N GLU A 178 -71.54 8.27 -48.66
CA GLU A 178 -70.26 8.96 -48.81
C GLU A 178 -69.59 9.22 -47.45
N GLN A 179 -70.36 9.66 -46.45
CA GLN A 179 -69.88 9.84 -45.08
C GLN A 179 -69.41 8.51 -44.47
N ALA A 180 -70.14 7.42 -44.67
CA ALA A 180 -69.74 6.10 -44.20
C ALA A 180 -68.44 5.61 -44.89
N GLN A 181 -68.28 5.89 -46.19
CA GLN A 181 -67.03 5.62 -46.92
C GLN A 181 -65.86 6.41 -46.35
N GLN A 182 -66.03 7.71 -46.11
CA GLN A 182 -64.99 8.54 -45.56
C GLN A 182 -64.62 8.12 -44.14
N ALA A 183 -65.62 7.78 -43.31
CA ALA A 183 -65.42 7.28 -41.97
C ALA A 183 -64.64 5.96 -41.95
N GLU A 184 -64.93 5.04 -42.88
CA GLU A 184 -64.18 3.79 -43.07
C GLU A 184 -62.69 4.08 -43.34
N ILE A 185 -62.40 4.95 -44.31
CA ILE A 185 -61.03 5.31 -44.67
C ILE A 185 -60.28 5.90 -43.48
N THR A 186 -60.87 6.93 -42.84
CA THR A 186 -60.19 7.64 -41.74
C THR A 186 -60.08 6.79 -40.48
N GLY A 187 -61.10 6.00 -40.15
CA GLY A 187 -61.12 5.16 -38.96
C GLY A 187 -60.08 4.04 -39.05
N ILE A 188 -60.03 3.35 -40.19
CA ILE A 188 -59.03 2.31 -40.42
C ILE A 188 -57.62 2.89 -40.37
N GLN A 189 -57.37 4.04 -41.00
CA GLN A 189 -56.05 4.71 -40.95
C GLN A 189 -55.61 5.04 -39.51
N ILE A 190 -56.51 5.55 -38.67
CA ILE A 190 -56.22 5.86 -37.27
C ILE A 190 -55.88 4.57 -36.50
N ALA A 191 -56.70 3.52 -36.65
CA ALA A 191 -56.46 2.26 -35.96
C ALA A 191 -55.19 1.53 -36.45
N GLU A 192 -54.84 1.66 -37.73
CA GLU A 192 -53.56 1.17 -38.27
C GLU A 192 -52.37 1.93 -37.67
N ALA A 193 -52.47 3.25 -37.53
CA ALA A 193 -51.45 4.05 -36.87
C ALA A 193 -51.24 3.64 -35.41
N GLU A 194 -52.30 3.33 -34.66
CA GLU A 194 -52.21 2.81 -33.28
C GLU A 194 -51.43 1.48 -33.23
N VAL A 195 -51.67 0.57 -34.19
CA VAL A 195 -50.94 -0.71 -34.27
C VAL A 195 -49.46 -0.47 -34.56
N VAL A 196 -49.14 0.43 -35.50
CA VAL A 196 -47.75 0.78 -35.83
C VAL A 196 -47.05 1.39 -34.62
N GLN A 197 -47.70 2.30 -33.88
CA GLN A 197 -47.13 2.91 -32.69
C GLN A 197 -46.89 1.88 -31.57
N ALA A 198 -47.85 0.97 -31.34
CA ALA A 198 -47.70 -0.09 -30.35
C ALA A 198 -46.59 -1.09 -30.72
N GLN A 199 -46.43 -1.38 -32.02
CA GLN A 199 -45.34 -2.22 -32.54
C GLN A 199 -43.99 -1.54 -32.35
N ALA A 200 -43.85 -0.27 -32.75
CA ALA A 200 -42.60 0.48 -32.57
C ALA A 200 -42.18 0.59 -31.10
N SER A 201 -43.17 0.73 -30.19
CA SER A 201 -42.92 0.73 -28.74
C SER A 201 -42.39 -0.62 -28.26
N LEU A 202 -42.93 -1.74 -28.75
CA LEU A 202 -42.43 -3.07 -28.43
C LEU A 202 -41.02 -3.30 -29.00
N ASP A 203 -40.79 -2.91 -30.25
CA ASP A 203 -39.50 -3.08 -30.93
C ASP A 203 -38.39 -2.30 -30.20
N ALA A 204 -38.67 -1.07 -29.78
CA ALA A 204 -37.72 -0.26 -28.98
C ALA A 204 -37.36 -0.91 -27.62
N LEU A 205 -38.26 -1.69 -27.03
CA LEU A 205 -37.97 -2.42 -25.77
C LEU A 205 -37.22 -3.74 -26.02
N LEU A 206 -37.32 -4.32 -27.21
CA LEU A 206 -36.62 -5.53 -27.61
C LEU A 206 -35.22 -5.25 -28.16
N GLU A 207 -34.95 -3.99 -28.53
CA GLU A 207 -33.63 -3.57 -28.97
C GLU A 207 -32.65 -3.67 -27.79
N PRO A 208 -31.57 -4.47 -27.91
CA PRO A 208 -30.61 -4.61 -26.82
C PRO A 208 -29.96 -3.27 -26.52
N ALA A 209 -29.56 -3.07 -25.25
CA ALA A 209 -28.81 -1.88 -24.86
C ALA A 209 -27.58 -1.69 -25.77
N ASP A 210 -27.28 -0.41 -26.08
CA ASP A 210 -26.21 -0.05 -27.00
C ASP A 210 -24.89 -0.72 -26.55
N PRO A 211 -24.19 -1.44 -27.45
CA PRO A 211 -22.88 -2.03 -27.15
C PRO A 211 -21.88 -1.02 -26.56
N ASP A 212 -21.95 0.25 -26.97
CA ASP A 212 -21.09 1.32 -26.46
C ASP A 212 -21.44 1.68 -25.00
N ASP A 213 -22.71 1.65 -24.62
CA ASP A 213 -23.16 1.87 -23.24
C ASP A 213 -22.71 0.72 -22.33
N ILE A 214 -22.82 -0.52 -22.80
CA ILE A 214 -22.32 -1.70 -22.08
C ILE A 214 -20.79 -1.62 -21.92
N ALA A 215 -20.08 -1.24 -22.98
CA ALA A 215 -18.62 -1.07 -22.94
C ALA A 215 -18.21 0.03 -21.94
N ALA A 216 -18.92 1.17 -21.94
CA ALA A 216 -18.71 2.25 -20.98
C ALA A 216 -18.97 1.80 -19.54
N ALA A 217 -20.07 1.07 -19.28
CA ALA A 217 -20.37 0.53 -17.96
C ALA A 217 -19.33 -0.48 -17.48
N ARG A 218 -18.84 -1.37 -18.36
CA ARG A 218 -17.72 -2.28 -18.06
C ARG A 218 -16.44 -1.54 -17.71
N ALA A 219 -16.12 -0.48 -18.45
CA ALA A 219 -14.98 0.37 -18.14
C ALA A 219 -15.10 1.04 -16.77
N GLN A 220 -16.31 1.49 -16.39
CA GLN A 220 -16.58 2.04 -15.06
C GLN A 220 -16.38 1.00 -13.94
N VAL A 221 -16.84 -0.23 -14.13
CA VAL A 221 -16.60 -1.33 -13.17
C VAL A 221 -15.10 -1.61 -13.02
N ALA A 222 -14.37 -1.71 -14.14
CA ALA A 222 -12.93 -1.93 -14.12
C ALA A 222 -12.18 -0.82 -13.38
N GLN A 223 -12.56 0.45 -13.62
CA GLN A 223 -11.97 1.60 -12.94
C GLN A 223 -12.26 1.60 -11.43
N ALA A 224 -13.50 1.32 -11.03
CA ALA A 224 -13.88 1.23 -9.62
C ALA A 224 -13.14 0.09 -8.90
N GLN A 225 -12.98 -1.06 -9.57
CA GLN A 225 -12.25 -2.21 -9.05
C GLN A 225 -10.74 -1.92 -8.91
N ALA A 226 -10.15 -1.23 -9.88
CA ALA A 226 -8.77 -0.76 -9.81
C ALA A 226 -8.57 0.22 -8.63
N ASN A 227 -9.50 1.17 -8.44
CA ASN A 227 -9.45 2.10 -7.31
C ASN A 227 -9.54 1.39 -5.96
N LEU A 228 -10.46 0.43 -5.81
CA LEU A 228 -10.55 -0.39 -4.60
C LEU A 228 -9.25 -1.17 -4.37
N THR A 229 -8.70 -1.79 -5.42
CA THR A 229 -7.46 -2.57 -5.35
C THR A 229 -6.28 -1.69 -4.93
N ARG A 230 -6.17 -0.45 -5.40
CA ARG A 230 -5.16 0.51 -4.93
C ARG A 230 -5.28 0.81 -3.44
N LEU A 231 -6.51 0.87 -2.91
CA LEU A 231 -6.77 1.18 -1.51
C LEU A 231 -6.54 0.00 -0.55
N VAL A 232 -6.86 -1.22 -0.96
CA VAL A 232 -6.82 -2.42 -0.08
C VAL A 232 -5.89 -3.52 -0.55
N GLY A 233 -5.26 -3.37 -1.70
CA GLY A 233 -4.48 -4.41 -2.36
C GLY A 233 -3.06 -4.57 -1.83
N GLN A 234 -2.30 -5.39 -2.56
CA GLN A 234 -0.95 -5.81 -2.14
C GLN A 234 0.04 -4.65 -2.05
N GLU A 235 -0.07 -3.63 -2.90
CA GLU A 235 0.81 -2.46 -2.85
C GLU A 235 0.70 -1.72 -1.50
N ARG A 236 -0.52 -1.61 -0.98
CA ARG A 236 -0.79 -0.98 0.30
C ARG A 236 -0.24 -1.84 1.45
N ALA A 237 -0.53 -3.14 1.41
CA ALA A 237 0.01 -4.09 2.38
C ALA A 237 1.55 -4.08 2.39
N GLY A 238 2.17 -4.04 1.21
CA GLY A 238 3.63 -3.94 1.04
C GLY A 238 4.20 -2.64 1.58
N SER A 239 3.52 -1.51 1.35
CA SER A 239 3.94 -0.20 1.89
C SER A 239 3.89 -0.16 3.42
N LEU A 240 2.83 -0.73 4.03
CA LEU A 240 2.72 -0.86 5.49
C LEU A 240 3.77 -1.82 6.05
N ALA A 241 4.00 -2.95 5.37
CA ALA A 241 5.03 -3.90 5.77
C ALA A 241 6.42 -3.27 5.72
N ALA A 242 6.76 -2.55 4.65
CA ALA A 242 8.02 -1.83 4.53
C ALA A 242 8.20 -0.78 5.64
N ALA A 243 7.15 0.01 5.93
CA ALA A 243 7.18 0.99 7.01
C ALA A 243 7.34 0.31 8.39
N SER A 244 6.66 -0.81 8.64
CA SER A 244 6.85 -1.59 9.88
C SER A 244 8.24 -2.18 10.01
N ALA A 245 8.84 -2.65 8.92
CA ALA A 245 10.20 -3.17 8.88
C ALA A 245 11.22 -2.06 9.16
N ALA A 246 10.98 -0.83 8.67
CA ALA A 246 11.79 0.34 8.99
C ALA A 246 11.77 0.66 10.48
N ILE A 247 10.59 0.62 11.14
CA ILE A 247 10.49 0.76 12.60
C ILE A 247 11.29 -0.34 13.31
N ALA A 248 11.09 -1.60 12.92
CA ALA A 248 11.78 -2.73 13.53
C ALA A 248 13.31 -2.62 13.39
N SER A 249 13.79 -2.17 12.23
CA SER A 249 15.22 -1.94 11.99
C SER A 249 15.76 -0.78 12.82
N ALA A 250 15.03 0.34 12.92
CA ALA A 250 15.45 1.49 13.72
C ALA A 250 15.46 1.15 15.21
N GLN A 251 14.46 0.40 15.69
CA GLN A 251 14.41 -0.10 17.06
C GLN A 251 15.58 -1.05 17.34
N ALA A 252 15.85 -2.02 16.46
CA ALA A 252 16.97 -2.94 16.63
C ALA A 252 18.32 -2.22 16.68
N ASN A 253 18.50 -1.15 15.89
CA ASN A 253 19.70 -0.32 15.94
C ASN A 253 19.81 0.43 17.29
N LEU A 254 18.71 1.00 17.78
CA LEU A 254 18.68 1.66 19.09
C LEU A 254 18.96 0.66 20.23
N ASP A 255 18.36 -0.52 20.17
CA ASP A 255 18.56 -1.60 21.14
C ASP A 255 20.02 -2.05 21.14
N GLN A 256 20.67 -2.12 19.98
CA GLN A 256 22.09 -2.46 19.88
C GLN A 256 23.02 -1.39 20.47
N LEU A 257 22.70 -0.11 20.29
CA LEU A 257 23.48 1.01 20.84
C LEU A 257 23.30 1.17 22.35
N THR A 258 22.12 0.84 22.86
CA THR A 258 21.79 0.90 24.29
C THR A 258 22.08 -0.39 25.05
N ALA A 259 22.40 -1.47 24.33
CA ALA A 259 22.78 -2.74 24.95
C ALA A 259 24.05 -2.60 25.79
N ALA A 260 24.03 -3.23 26.96
CA ALA A 260 25.21 -3.34 27.78
C ALA A 260 26.30 -4.16 27.06
N PRO A 261 27.59 -3.84 27.28
CA PRO A 261 28.71 -4.62 26.75
C PRO A 261 28.59 -6.06 27.22
N ARG A 262 28.90 -7.03 26.35
CA ARG A 262 28.84 -8.44 26.73
C ARG A 262 29.90 -8.73 27.78
N ASP A 263 29.55 -9.54 28.77
CA ASP A 263 30.48 -9.95 29.85
C ASP A 263 31.79 -10.55 29.30
N VAL A 264 31.72 -11.27 28.17
CA VAL A 264 32.89 -11.86 27.50
C VAL A 264 33.85 -10.78 26.98
N ASP A 265 33.32 -9.69 26.42
CA ASP A 265 34.14 -8.59 25.89
C ASP A 265 34.80 -7.82 27.04
N LEU A 266 34.06 -7.57 28.13
CA LEU A 266 34.57 -6.96 29.35
C LEU A 266 35.66 -7.82 30.00
N ALA A 267 35.43 -9.13 30.13
CA ALA A 267 36.41 -10.06 30.68
C ALA A 267 37.69 -10.11 29.83
N GLY A 268 37.57 -10.07 28.50
CA GLY A 268 38.70 -9.99 27.58
C GLY A 268 39.52 -8.71 27.77
N ALA A 269 38.86 -7.55 27.87
CA ALA A 269 39.52 -6.28 28.11
C ALA A 269 40.20 -6.21 29.50
N LEU A 270 39.55 -6.73 30.55
CA LEU A 270 40.16 -6.86 31.89
C LEU A 270 41.39 -7.77 31.88
N ALA A 271 41.36 -8.87 31.12
CA ALA A 271 42.51 -9.75 30.95
C ALA A 271 43.67 -9.03 30.23
N GLN A 272 43.38 -8.20 29.22
CA GLN A 272 44.39 -7.36 28.55
C GLN A 272 45.00 -6.32 29.50
N ILE A 273 44.21 -5.68 30.36
CA ILE A 273 44.72 -4.78 31.40
C ILE A 273 45.67 -5.53 32.31
N ARG A 274 45.25 -6.69 32.85
CA ARG A 274 46.09 -7.51 33.73
C ARG A 274 47.40 -7.94 33.06
N GLN A 275 47.32 -8.34 31.78
CA GLN A 275 48.51 -8.72 31.02
C GLN A 275 49.47 -7.52 30.85
N ALA A 276 48.94 -6.33 30.56
CA ALA A 276 49.75 -5.12 30.42
C ALA A 276 50.36 -4.68 31.77
N GLU A 277 49.64 -4.85 32.89
CA GLU A 277 50.15 -4.59 34.25
C GLU A 277 51.33 -5.50 34.59
N VAL A 278 51.20 -6.81 34.34
CA VAL A 278 52.30 -7.78 34.54
C VAL A 278 53.50 -7.45 33.66
N THR A 279 53.29 -7.06 32.40
CA THR A 279 54.38 -6.66 31.51
C THR A 279 55.07 -5.37 32.00
N LEU A 280 54.32 -4.41 32.52
CA LEU A 280 54.89 -3.19 33.10
C LEU A 280 55.74 -3.52 34.34
N GLU A 281 55.22 -4.32 35.27
CA GLU A 281 55.94 -4.76 36.46
C GLU A 281 57.25 -5.49 36.10
N GLN A 282 57.19 -6.44 35.17
CA GLN A 282 58.37 -7.15 34.70
C GLN A 282 59.41 -6.19 34.08
N THR A 283 58.95 -5.24 33.27
CA THR A 283 59.83 -4.25 32.64
C THR A 283 60.48 -3.32 33.67
N GLU A 284 59.75 -2.94 34.72
CA GLU A 284 60.30 -2.15 35.83
C GLU A 284 61.36 -2.94 36.62
N ILE A 285 61.11 -4.23 36.87
CA ILE A 285 62.09 -5.15 37.48
C ILE A 285 63.34 -5.27 36.59
N ASP A 286 63.17 -5.42 35.28
CA ASP A 286 64.30 -5.57 34.34
C ASP A 286 65.14 -4.29 34.28
N VAL A 287 64.52 -3.10 34.36
CA VAL A 287 65.24 -1.82 34.47
C VAL A 287 65.97 -1.69 35.82
N LEU A 288 65.36 -2.14 36.92
CA LEU A 288 66.02 -2.17 38.22
C LEU A 288 67.24 -3.10 38.20
N LYS A 289 67.12 -4.29 37.60
CA LYS A 289 68.22 -5.25 37.44
C LYS A 289 69.31 -4.75 36.50
N ALA A 290 68.95 -3.95 35.50
CA ALA A 290 69.91 -3.27 34.62
C ALA A 290 70.68 -2.15 35.32
N THR A 291 70.28 -1.76 36.54
CA THR A 291 70.97 -0.75 37.37
C THR A 291 71.71 -1.43 38.52
N LEU A 292 73.01 -1.65 38.34
CA LEU A 292 73.87 -2.15 39.41
C LEU A 292 73.99 -1.10 40.53
N ARG A 293 73.63 -1.47 41.76
CA ARG A 293 73.79 -0.65 42.97
C ARG A 293 74.75 -1.33 43.94
N ALA A 294 75.59 -0.54 44.60
CA ALA A 294 76.50 -1.04 45.62
C ALA A 294 75.70 -1.59 46.83
N PRO A 295 75.96 -2.83 47.29
CA PRO A 295 75.26 -3.42 48.43
C PRO A 295 75.72 -2.85 49.78
N ILE A 296 76.94 -2.30 49.83
CA ILE A 296 77.55 -1.69 51.02
C ILE A 296 78.21 -0.35 50.66
N ALA A 297 78.51 0.47 51.66
CA ALA A 297 79.42 1.60 51.47
C ALA A 297 80.86 1.06 51.40
N GLY A 298 81.63 1.47 50.39
CA GLY A 298 82.99 0.98 50.19
C GLY A 298 83.68 1.69 49.04
N THR A 299 84.95 1.37 48.82
CA THR A 299 85.75 1.84 47.70
C THR A 299 85.71 0.80 46.58
N LEU A 300 85.60 1.27 45.34
CA LEU A 300 85.58 0.43 44.16
C LEU A 300 87.02 -0.07 43.87
N ALA A 301 87.27 -1.37 44.03
CA ALA A 301 88.59 -1.96 43.87
C ALA A 301 88.88 -2.31 42.40
N GLU A 302 87.90 -2.90 41.71
CA GLU A 302 88.04 -3.35 40.32
C GLU A 302 86.76 -3.10 39.50
N ILE A 303 86.93 -2.78 38.21
CA ILE A 303 85.86 -2.69 37.21
C ILE A 303 86.24 -3.61 36.06
N ASN A 304 85.48 -4.70 35.90
CA ASN A 304 85.70 -5.67 34.83
C ASN A 304 84.72 -5.46 33.64
N LEU A 305 83.86 -4.44 33.72
CA LEU A 305 82.93 -4.05 32.67
C LEU A 305 83.56 -3.10 31.65
N LYS A 306 83.28 -3.33 30.36
CA LYS A 306 83.66 -2.45 29.25
C LYS A 306 82.43 -1.97 28.50
N ILE A 307 82.49 -0.73 28.01
CA ILE A 307 81.43 -0.14 27.21
C ILE A 307 81.28 -0.94 25.92
N ALA A 308 80.05 -1.35 25.61
CA ALA A 308 79.67 -2.12 24.42
C ALA A 308 80.22 -3.56 24.35
N GLU A 309 80.59 -4.16 25.47
CA GLU A 309 80.93 -5.57 25.59
C GLU A 309 79.94 -6.27 26.54
N ALA A 310 79.65 -7.55 26.28
CA ALA A 310 78.81 -8.32 27.19
C ALA A 310 79.61 -8.68 28.45
N PRO A 311 79.00 -8.67 29.65
CA PRO A 311 79.66 -9.10 30.88
C PRO A 311 80.15 -10.55 30.76
N ASP A 312 81.34 -10.83 31.28
CA ASP A 312 81.86 -12.19 31.37
C ASP A 312 81.23 -12.89 32.58
N ALA A 313 80.47 -13.96 32.35
CA ALA A 313 79.77 -14.69 33.40
C ALA A 313 80.68 -15.40 34.42
N THR A 314 82.00 -15.44 34.17
CA THR A 314 82.99 -16.08 35.06
C THR A 314 83.70 -15.12 36.00
N LEU A 315 83.62 -13.81 35.75
CA LEU A 315 84.28 -12.78 36.56
C LEU A 315 83.25 -11.86 37.21
N PRO A 316 83.50 -11.36 38.43
CA PRO A 316 82.64 -10.35 39.01
C PRO A 316 82.72 -9.06 38.20
N ASP A 317 81.58 -8.49 37.85
CA ASP A 317 81.49 -7.24 37.07
C ASP A 317 82.24 -6.08 37.74
N MET A 318 82.15 -6.00 39.07
CA MET A 318 82.77 -4.97 39.89
C MET A 318 83.11 -5.56 41.27
N VAL A 319 84.25 -5.18 41.84
CA VAL A 319 84.65 -5.56 43.19
C VAL A 319 84.60 -4.32 44.09
N LEU A 320 83.84 -4.43 45.18
CA LEU A 320 83.70 -3.37 46.17
C LEU A 320 84.37 -3.82 47.47
N ALA A 321 85.29 -3.00 47.99
CA ALA A 321 86.03 -3.29 49.22
C ALA A 321 85.69 -2.23 50.28
N ASP A 322 85.39 -2.67 51.50
CA ASP A 322 85.41 -1.79 52.67
C ASP A 322 86.87 -1.66 53.12
N LEU A 323 87.40 -0.44 53.12
CA LEU A 323 88.79 -0.14 53.50
C LEU A 323 88.88 0.48 54.90
N SER A 324 87.80 0.42 55.69
CA SER A 324 87.75 1.03 57.02
C SER A 324 88.35 0.15 58.13
N SER A 325 88.34 -1.18 57.95
CA SER A 325 89.02 -2.16 58.80
C SER A 325 89.88 -3.07 57.94
N PHE A 326 91.13 -3.26 58.33
CA PHE A 326 92.05 -4.19 57.67
C PHE A 326 92.41 -5.31 58.63
N ASP A 327 92.16 -6.52 58.20
CA ASP A 327 92.58 -7.73 58.90
C ASP A 327 93.88 -8.23 58.27
N VAL A 328 94.80 -8.70 59.10
CA VAL A 328 96.07 -9.26 58.65
C VAL A 328 96.16 -10.70 59.10
N ASP A 329 96.04 -11.60 58.13
CA ASP A 329 96.25 -13.02 58.35
C ASP A 329 97.74 -13.30 58.51
N VAL A 330 98.15 -13.68 59.72
CA VAL A 330 99.54 -14.06 60.05
C VAL A 330 99.58 -15.54 60.42
N THR A 331 100.38 -16.30 59.68
CA THR A 331 100.67 -17.69 60.01
C THR A 331 101.69 -17.74 61.15
N VAL A 332 101.38 -18.50 62.19
CA VAL A 332 102.24 -18.68 63.37
C VAL A 332 102.57 -20.16 63.53
N ASP A 333 103.79 -20.46 63.99
CA ASP A 333 104.23 -21.84 64.23
C ASP A 333 103.45 -22.48 65.39
N GLU A 334 103.15 -23.77 65.29
CA GLU A 334 102.34 -24.53 66.26
C GLU A 334 102.92 -24.50 67.69
N ILE A 335 104.23 -24.33 67.81
CA ILE A 335 104.91 -24.21 69.12
C ILE A 335 104.64 -22.84 69.75
N ASP A 336 104.51 -21.80 68.92
CA ASP A 336 104.37 -20.41 69.34
C ASP A 336 102.89 -19.98 69.47
N VAL A 337 101.96 -20.67 68.80
CA VAL A 337 100.50 -20.40 68.94
C VAL A 337 100.01 -20.62 70.37
N ALA A 338 100.62 -21.54 71.13
CA ALA A 338 100.29 -21.79 72.53
C ALA A 338 100.59 -20.60 73.45
N GLN A 339 101.41 -19.65 72.99
CA GLN A 339 101.79 -18.44 73.72
C GLN A 339 100.97 -17.22 73.31
N LEU A 340 100.04 -17.37 72.36
CA LEU A 340 99.18 -16.31 71.85
C LEU A 340 97.78 -16.38 72.48
N ALA A 341 97.22 -15.21 72.79
CA ALA A 341 95.86 -15.08 73.29
C ALA A 341 95.05 -14.06 72.49
N ILE A 342 93.74 -14.29 72.37
CA ILE A 342 92.81 -13.32 71.78
C ILE A 342 92.85 -12.03 72.60
N GLY A 343 92.93 -10.88 71.92
CA GLY A 343 93.07 -9.54 72.50
C GLY A 343 94.51 -9.15 72.86
N GLN A 344 95.51 -9.98 72.52
CA GLN A 344 96.92 -9.63 72.75
C GLN A 344 97.35 -8.49 71.80
N PRO A 345 97.97 -7.40 72.31
CA PRO A 345 98.44 -6.32 71.47
C PRO A 345 99.62 -6.77 70.63
N VAL A 346 99.56 -6.49 69.33
CA VAL A 346 100.60 -6.82 68.36
C VAL A 346 101.06 -5.54 67.67
N GLN A 347 102.36 -5.46 67.40
CA GLN A 347 102.95 -4.39 66.61
C GLN A 347 103.25 -4.94 65.22
N LEU A 348 102.55 -4.40 64.22
CA LEU A 348 102.65 -4.82 62.83
C LEU A 348 103.53 -3.83 62.08
N THR A 349 104.55 -4.33 61.40
CA THR A 349 105.38 -3.55 60.47
C THR A 349 105.17 -4.07 59.07
N LEU A 350 104.69 -3.22 58.16
CA LEU A 350 104.47 -3.57 56.76
C LEU A 350 105.74 -3.27 55.95
N ASP A 351 106.12 -4.18 55.06
CA ASP A 351 107.31 -4.01 54.20
C ASP A 351 107.20 -2.76 53.30
N ALA A 352 105.97 -2.41 52.89
CA ALA A 352 105.70 -1.20 52.12
C ALA A 352 105.75 0.10 52.94
N LEU A 353 105.68 0.04 54.28
CA LEU A 353 105.65 1.19 55.19
C LEU A 353 106.49 0.92 56.47
N PRO A 354 107.82 0.78 56.36
CA PRO A 354 108.66 0.38 57.48
C PRO A 354 108.79 1.44 58.59
N GLU A 355 108.44 2.71 58.30
CA GLU A 355 108.55 3.82 59.25
C GLU A 355 107.27 4.04 60.09
N LEU A 356 106.22 3.23 59.89
CA LEU A 356 104.95 3.36 60.60
C LEU A 356 104.57 2.02 61.26
N PRO A 357 105.01 1.75 62.51
CA PRO A 357 104.52 0.59 63.24
C PRO A 357 103.04 0.77 63.54
N LEU A 358 102.21 -0.15 63.04
CA LEU A 358 100.78 -0.17 63.29
C LEU A 358 100.51 -1.03 64.53
N GLU A 359 99.65 -0.54 65.42
CA GLU A 359 99.21 -1.29 66.58
C GLU A 359 97.91 -2.01 66.23
N GLY A 360 97.83 -3.29 66.58
CA GLY A 360 96.63 -4.12 66.39
C GLY A 360 96.43 -5.05 67.57
N GLU A 361 95.37 -5.84 67.53
CA GLU A 361 95.11 -6.91 68.49
C GLU A 361 94.78 -8.22 67.78
N VAL A 362 95.06 -9.34 68.44
CA VAL A 362 94.67 -10.65 67.92
C VAL A 362 93.15 -10.80 68.07
N GLU A 363 92.39 -10.54 67.02
CA GLU A 363 90.93 -10.66 67.03
C GLU A 363 90.48 -12.13 67.06
N MET A 364 91.10 -12.97 66.23
CA MET A 364 90.72 -14.37 66.08
C MET A 364 91.95 -15.26 65.91
N ILE A 365 91.95 -16.41 66.58
CA ILE A 365 92.91 -17.50 66.36
C ILE A 365 92.13 -18.64 65.71
N SER A 366 92.48 -18.98 64.46
CA SER A 366 91.84 -20.10 63.77
C SER A 366 92.14 -21.42 64.51
N PRO A 367 91.13 -22.21 64.89
CA PRO A 367 91.33 -23.48 65.60
C PRO A 367 91.78 -24.62 64.67
N LEU A 368 91.85 -24.38 63.35
CA LEU A 368 92.24 -25.36 62.34
C LEU A 368 93.62 -25.01 61.79
N SER A 369 94.52 -25.98 61.78
CA SER A 369 95.83 -25.86 61.11
C SER A 369 95.61 -25.73 59.60
N SER A 370 96.20 -24.70 59.00
CA SER A 370 96.28 -24.53 57.56
C SER A 370 97.63 -25.03 57.07
N GLU A 371 97.65 -26.10 56.27
CA GLU A 371 98.87 -26.45 55.54
C GLU A 371 99.15 -25.41 54.45
N LEU A 372 100.33 -24.80 54.50
CA LEU A 372 100.90 -24.06 53.38
C LEU A 372 101.16 -25.04 52.22
N SER A 373 100.23 -25.06 51.27
CA SER A 373 100.56 -25.52 49.92
C SER A 373 101.43 -24.44 49.29
N ALA A 374 102.68 -24.78 49.00
CA ALA A 374 103.66 -23.90 48.39
C ALA A 374 103.21 -23.28 47.06
#